data_AF-A0A959XD60-F1
#
_entry.id   AF-A0A959XD60-F1
#
_cell.length_a   1.000
_cell.length_b   1.000
_cell.length_c   1.000
_cell.angle_alpha   90.00
_cell.angle_beta   90.00
_cell.angle_gamma   90.00
#
_symmetry.space_group_name_H-M   'P 1'
#
loop_
_entity.id
_entity.type
_entity.pdbx_description
1 polymer ?
#
loop_
_entity_poly.entity_id
_entity_poly.type
_entity_poly.pdbx_seq_one_letter_code
_entity_poly.pdbx_strand_id
1 'polypeptide(L)'
;MSSVSREPPELTQPRLQWLAPAPEEPVVSEYDLIVVGSGGGAMTGAAIAAKRGLSVLVLEKTAWLGGTSAYSGGACWLPGTQI
;
A
#
# COMPACT_ATOMS: atom_id res chain seq x y z
N MET A 1 37.58 34.76 -4.84
CA MET A 1 36.98 33.59 -4.18
C MET A 1 35.67 33.30 -4.91
N SER A 2 35.71 32.40 -5.89
CA SER A 2 34.56 32.05 -6.73
C SER A 2 33.59 31.17 -5.94
N SER A 3 32.35 31.64 -5.79
CA SER A 3 31.25 30.89 -5.20
C SER A 3 31.01 29.61 -6.01
N VAL A 4 31.37 28.46 -5.46
CA VAL A 4 30.98 27.16 -5.99
C VAL A 4 29.48 27.01 -5.72
N SER A 5 28.67 27.31 -6.73
CA SER A 5 27.27 26.91 -6.80
C SER A 5 27.25 25.37 -6.78
N ARG A 6 26.97 24.77 -5.62
CA ARG A 6 26.65 23.34 -5.58
C ARG A 6 25.26 23.19 -6.16
N GLU A 7 25.18 22.85 -7.45
CA GLU A 7 23.97 22.20 -7.94
C GLU A 7 23.72 20.97 -7.06
N PRO A 8 22.48 20.77 -6.55
CA PRO A 8 22.16 19.54 -5.84
C PRO A 8 22.45 18.37 -6.78
N PRO A 9 23.10 17.29 -6.30
CA PRO A 9 23.44 16.16 -7.14
C PRO A 9 22.17 15.70 -7.84
N GLU A 10 22.22 15.66 -9.17
CA GLU A 10 21.16 15.19 -10.03
C GLU A 10 20.69 13.86 -9.45
N LEU A 11 19.49 13.88 -8.85
CA LEU A 11 18.86 12.69 -8.29
C LEU A 11 18.62 11.78 -9.49
N THR A 12 19.57 10.89 -9.75
CA THR A 12 19.59 9.95 -10.86
C THR A 12 18.31 9.18 -10.76
N GLN A 13 17.28 9.57 -11.52
CA GLN A 13 15.91 9.13 -11.28
C GLN A 13 15.79 7.64 -11.56
N PRO A 14 15.55 6.75 -10.57
CA PRO A 14 15.12 5.39 -10.84
C PRO A 14 13.64 5.21 -10.45
N ARG A 15 13.02 6.25 -9.86
CA ARG A 15 11.76 6.14 -9.13
C ARG A 15 10.53 6.31 -10.03
N LEU A 16 10.70 6.75 -11.27
CA LEU A 16 9.61 6.96 -12.23
C LEU A 16 9.41 5.79 -13.21
N GLN A 17 10.23 4.75 -13.16
CA GLN A 17 10.12 3.59 -14.07
C GLN A 17 8.91 2.68 -13.78
N TRP A 18 8.17 2.95 -12.69
CA TRP A 18 7.03 2.15 -12.22
C TRP A 18 5.70 2.55 -12.83
N LEU A 19 5.63 3.66 -13.56
CA LEU A 19 4.45 4.01 -14.31
C LEU A 19 4.56 3.31 -15.66
N ALA A 20 4.00 2.11 -15.75
CA ALA A 20 3.34 1.77 -17.01
C ALA A 20 2.52 3.02 -17.41
N PRO A 21 2.53 3.42 -18.70
CA PRO A 21 1.81 4.61 -19.12
C PRO A 21 0.41 4.51 -18.53
N ALA A 22 -0.01 5.56 -17.80
CA ALA A 22 -1.34 5.60 -17.24
C ALA A 22 -2.31 5.26 -18.39
N PRO A 23 -3.28 4.36 -18.18
CA PRO A 23 -4.22 4.03 -19.24
C PRO A 23 -4.79 5.34 -19.80
N GLU A 24 -4.88 5.44 -21.13
CA GLU A 24 -5.31 6.68 -21.81
C GLU A 24 -6.67 7.17 -21.28
N GLU A 25 -7.50 6.22 -20.90
CA GLU A 25 -8.74 6.41 -20.17
C GLU A 25 -8.51 6.04 -18.69
N PRO A 26 -8.69 6.98 -17.73
CA PRO A 26 -8.60 6.63 -16.33
C PRO A 26 -9.65 5.56 -16.01
N VAL A 27 -9.22 4.45 -15.39
CA VAL A 27 -10.16 3.47 -14.85
C VAL A 27 -10.81 4.09 -13.63
N VAL A 28 -11.98 4.69 -13.83
CA VAL A 28 -12.76 5.29 -12.74
C VAL A 28 -13.73 4.23 -12.23
N SER A 29 -13.51 3.79 -11.01
CA SER A 29 -14.44 2.94 -10.26
C SER A 29 -14.66 3.53 -8.87
N GLU A 30 -15.91 3.49 -8.42
CA GLU A 30 -16.31 4.00 -7.12
C GLU A 30 -16.41 2.85 -6.12
N TYR A 31 -15.88 3.08 -4.91
CA TYR A 31 -15.96 2.15 -3.79
C TYR A 31 -16.26 2.93 -2.52
N ASP A 32 -16.99 2.32 -1.60
CA ASP A 32 -17.27 2.89 -0.28
C ASP A 32 -16.00 2.97 0.58
N LEU A 33 -15.03 2.07 0.34
CA LEU A 33 -13.74 2.05 1.03
C LEU A 33 -12.60 1.58 0.11
N ILE A 34 -11.48 2.33 0.12
CA ILE A 34 -10.23 1.91 -0.50
C ILE A 34 -9.19 1.66 0.60
N VAL A 35 -8.64 0.45 0.63
CA VAL A 35 -7.58 0.03 1.54
C VAL A 35 -6.27 -0.09 0.77
N VAL A 36 -5.23 0.60 1.23
CA VAL A 36 -3.91 0.55 0.60
C VAL A 36 -2.98 -0.34 1.42
N GLY A 37 -2.53 -1.42 0.82
CA GLY A 37 -1.73 -2.48 1.41
C GLY A 37 -2.57 -3.71 1.77
N SER A 38 -1.95 -4.89 1.66
CA SER A 38 -2.59 -6.19 1.91
C SER A 38 -2.10 -6.89 3.20
N GLY A 39 -1.53 -6.15 4.15
CA GLY A 39 -1.09 -6.68 5.44
C GLY A 39 -2.24 -7.18 6.33
N GLY A 40 -1.92 -7.89 7.41
CA GLY A 40 -2.91 -8.54 8.28
C GLY A 40 -3.99 -7.60 8.82
N GLY A 41 -3.58 -6.40 9.31
CA GLY A 41 -4.53 -5.39 9.76
C GLY A 41 -5.39 -4.80 8.62
N ALA A 42 -4.79 -4.59 7.46
CA ALA A 42 -5.48 -4.04 6.29
C ALA A 42 -6.55 -5.02 5.77
N MET A 43 -6.20 -6.29 5.60
CA MET A 43 -7.13 -7.34 5.18
C MET A 43 -8.23 -7.58 6.23
N THR A 44 -7.90 -7.48 7.52
CA THR A 44 -8.90 -7.57 8.59
C THR A 44 -9.91 -6.43 8.50
N GLY A 45 -9.45 -5.18 8.37
CA GLY A 45 -10.34 -4.03 8.19
C GLY A 45 -11.20 -4.14 6.93
N ALA A 46 -10.60 -4.53 5.80
CA ALA A 46 -11.30 -4.74 4.54
C ALA A 46 -12.39 -5.82 4.66
N ALA A 47 -12.09 -6.95 5.29
CA ALA A 47 -13.05 -8.03 5.50
C ALA A 47 -14.23 -7.61 6.39
N ILE A 48 -13.97 -6.85 7.45
CA ILE A 48 -15.04 -6.33 8.33
C ILE A 48 -15.92 -5.32 7.58
N ALA A 49 -15.34 -4.42 6.78
CA ALA A 49 -16.09 -3.47 5.97
C ALA A 49 -16.94 -4.19 4.91
N ALA A 50 -16.37 -5.14 4.18
CA ALA A 50 -17.10 -5.95 3.21
C ALA A 50 -18.25 -6.74 3.86
N LYS A 51 -18.01 -7.33 5.05
CA LYS A 51 -19.05 -8.00 5.84
C LYS A 51 -20.21 -7.08 6.25
N ARG A 52 -19.97 -5.77 6.33
CA ARG A 52 -20.99 -4.75 6.58
C ARG A 52 -21.70 -4.27 5.30
N GLY A 53 -21.43 -4.88 4.16
CA GLY A 53 -22.07 -4.58 2.88
C GLY A 53 -21.43 -3.44 2.08
N LEU A 54 -20.26 -2.95 2.49
CA LEU A 54 -19.54 -1.93 1.74
C LEU A 54 -18.84 -2.56 0.53
N SER A 55 -18.81 -1.82 -0.58
CA SER A 55 -17.91 -2.09 -1.69
C SER A 55 -16.48 -1.68 -1.29
N VAL A 56 -15.55 -2.64 -1.31
CA VAL A 56 -14.18 -2.42 -0.81
C VAL A 56 -13.15 -2.78 -1.89
N LEU A 57 -12.25 -1.85 -2.18
CA LEU A 57 -11.07 -2.08 -3.02
C LEU A 57 -9.83 -2.20 -2.14
N VAL A 58 -9.04 -3.27 -2.33
CA VAL A 58 -7.72 -3.40 -1.71
C VAL A 58 -6.65 -3.26 -2.79
N LEU A 59 -5.71 -2.34 -2.57
CA LEU A 59 -4.58 -2.10 -3.47
C LEU A 59 -3.31 -2.66 -2.85
N GLU A 60 -2.56 -3.44 -3.63
CA GLU A 60 -1.25 -3.97 -3.22
C GLU A 60 -0.22 -3.61 -4.30
N LYS A 61 0.96 -3.15 -3.87
CA LYS A 61 2.02 -2.74 -4.79
C LYS A 61 2.63 -3.95 -5.51
N THR A 62 2.71 -5.08 -4.81
CA THR A 62 3.37 -6.27 -5.31
C THR A 62 2.36 -7.26 -5.91
N ALA A 63 2.86 -8.30 -6.58
CA ALA A 63 2.03 -9.42 -7.01
C ALA A 63 1.58 -10.34 -5.86
N TRP A 64 2.01 -10.08 -4.63
CA TRP A 64 1.81 -10.95 -3.47
C TRP A 64 1.08 -10.22 -2.36
N LEU A 65 0.12 -10.92 -1.74
CA LEU A 65 -0.59 -10.40 -0.58
C LEU A 65 0.21 -10.60 0.71
N GLY A 66 -0.11 -9.81 1.73
CA GLY A 66 0.28 -10.05 3.11
C GLY A 66 1.38 -9.15 3.65
N GLY A 67 2.18 -8.48 2.79
CA GLY A 67 3.24 -7.58 3.23
C GLY A 67 4.16 -8.20 4.29
N THR A 68 4.50 -7.46 5.35
CA THR A 68 5.31 -8.01 6.46
C THR A 68 4.59 -9.09 7.26
N SER A 69 3.24 -9.10 7.26
CA SER A 69 2.46 -10.13 7.95
C SER A 69 2.71 -11.52 7.36
N ALA A 70 2.92 -11.64 6.04
CA ALA A 70 3.27 -12.90 5.39
C ALA A 70 4.59 -13.51 5.90
N TYR A 71 5.51 -12.69 6.42
CA TYR A 71 6.82 -13.12 6.92
C TYR A 71 6.89 -13.20 8.46
N SER A 72 5.87 -12.74 9.18
CA SER A 72 5.92 -12.49 10.63
C SER A 72 5.87 -13.74 11.52
N GLY A 73 5.67 -14.94 10.95
CA GLY A 73 5.39 -16.16 11.72
C GLY A 73 3.97 -16.22 12.31
N GLY A 74 3.13 -15.21 12.09
CA GLY A 74 1.71 -15.21 12.45
C GLY A 74 1.42 -14.96 13.94
N ALA A 75 2.43 -14.56 14.72
CA ALA A 75 2.23 -14.26 16.14
C ALA A 75 1.38 -12.98 16.30
N CYS A 76 0.32 -13.08 17.10
CA CYS A 76 -0.48 -11.94 17.52
C CYS A 76 -0.25 -11.71 19.02
N TRP A 77 0.13 -10.49 19.38
CA TRP A 77 0.32 -10.12 20.78
C TRP A 77 -1.02 -9.67 21.39
N LEU A 78 -1.51 -10.44 22.36
CA LEU A 78 -2.84 -10.29 22.97
C LEU A 78 -2.74 -10.24 24.50
N PRO A 79 -2.17 -9.16 25.09
CA PRO A 79 -2.01 -9.05 26.54
C PRO A 79 -3.37 -8.91 27.22
N GLY A 80 -3.52 -9.48 28.43
CA GLY A 80 -4.72 -9.30 29.25
C GLY A 80 -6.02 -9.78 28.60
N THR A 81 -5.94 -10.63 27.58
CA THR A 81 -7.11 -11.20 26.90
C THR A 81 -7.50 -12.51 27.59
N GLN A 82 -8.79 -12.85 27.62
CA GLN A 82 -9.32 -14.06 28.28
C GLN A 82 -9.53 -15.26 27.33
N ILE A 83 -8.96 -15.18 26.13
CA ILE A 83 -8.93 -16.31 25.18
C ILE A 83 -8.09 -17.45 25.72
#